data_AF-A0A0M4FN21-F1
#
_entry.id   AF-A0A0M4FN21-F1
#
_cell.length_a   1.000
_cell.length_b   1.000
_cell.length_c   1.000
_cell.angle_alpha   90.00
_cell.angle_beta   90.00
_cell.angle_gamma   90.00
#
_symmetry.space_group_name_H-M   'P 1'
#
loop_
_entity.id
_entity.type
_entity.pdbx_description
1 polymer ?
#
loop_
_entity_poly.entity_id
_entity_poly.type
_entity_poly.pdbx_seq_one_letter_code
_entity_poly.pdbx_strand_id
1 'polypeptide(L)'
;MRNILTLLLTILLLTACYSNQETIKATGEGDLWKVHYIYEVTEEELYKRGGIEYTGDEELLYVTYSLVTDEGERSGERKPQENQTAIDFGASSSNNPPRVIDDAIISLNHAYIEIKWRTNTGEYEEKINLKVN
;
A
#
# COMPACT_ATOMS: atom_id res chain seq x y z
N MET A 1 -14.30 37.43 35.01
CA MET A 1 -15.10 36.78 33.95
C MET A 1 -14.47 36.86 32.56
N ARG A 2 -13.88 38.00 32.14
CA ARG A 2 -13.24 38.15 30.80
C ARG A 2 -12.15 37.10 30.49
N ASN A 3 -11.36 36.70 31.49
CA ASN A 3 -10.25 35.76 31.32
C ASN A 3 -10.67 34.29 31.19
N ILE A 4 -11.87 33.92 31.65
CA ILE A 4 -12.40 32.55 31.55
C ILE A 4 -12.97 32.30 30.15
N LEU A 5 -13.56 33.33 29.54
CA LEU A 5 -14.13 33.26 28.19
C LEU A 5 -13.04 33.04 27.12
N THR A 6 -11.89 33.70 27.26
CA THR A 6 -10.72 33.51 26.39
C THR A 6 -10.08 32.13 26.53
N LEU A 7 -10.15 31.53 27.72
CA LEU A 7 -9.62 30.19 27.98
C LEU A 7 -10.49 29.10 27.34
N LEU A 8 -11.83 29.26 27.40
CA LEU A 8 -12.76 28.35 26.73
C LEU A 8 -12.66 28.44 25.20
N LEU A 9 -12.44 29.63 24.65
CA LEU A 9 -12.27 29.82 23.20
C LEU A 9 -10.97 29.17 22.68
N THR A 10 -9.89 29.19 23.47
CA THR A 10 -8.62 28.57 23.10
C THR A 10 -8.66 27.04 23.17
N ILE A 11 -9.41 26.45 24.11
CA ILE A 11 -9.60 25.00 24.19
C ILE A 11 -10.42 24.47 23.01
N LEU A 12 -11.44 25.21 22.54
CA LEU A 12 -12.24 24.86 21.35
C LEU A 12 -11.46 24.95 20.04
N LEU A 13 -10.46 25.84 19.95
CA LEU A 13 -9.59 25.96 18.78
C LEU A 13 -8.54 24.83 18.70
N LEU A 14 -8.17 24.24 19.84
CA LEU A 14 -7.16 23.17 19.92
C LEU A 14 -7.70 21.79 19.50
N THR A 15 -9.01 21.58 19.50
CA THR A 15 -9.62 20.29 19.09
C THR A 15 -9.85 20.17 17.58
N ALA A 16 -9.68 21.26 16.80
CA ALA A 16 -9.97 21.30 15.37
C ALA A 16 -8.82 20.81 14.46
N CYS A 17 -7.69 20.37 15.03
CA CYS A 17 -6.55 19.85 14.28
C CYS A 17 -6.20 18.41 14.69
N TYR A 18 -7.20 17.53 14.77
CA TYR A 18 -6.93 16.09 14.68
C TYR A 18 -7.15 15.69 13.22
N SER A 19 -6.05 15.56 12.48
CA SER A 19 -6.08 14.82 11.21
C SER A 19 -6.36 13.37 11.56
N ASN A 20 -7.58 12.91 11.34
CA ASN A 20 -7.97 11.51 11.47
C ASN A 20 -7.34 10.73 10.31
N GLN A 21 -6.03 10.52 10.37
CA GLN A 21 -5.31 9.70 9.42
C GLN A 21 -5.29 8.25 9.93
N GLU A 22 -5.97 7.37 9.21
CA GLU A 22 -5.95 5.93 9.48
C GLU A 22 -5.00 5.24 8.51
N THR A 23 -4.20 4.30 9.00
CA THR A 23 -3.25 3.53 8.19
C THR A 23 -3.64 2.07 8.22
N ILE A 24 -3.99 1.51 7.06
CA ILE A 24 -4.34 0.11 6.88
C ILE A 24 -3.22 -0.54 6.09
N LYS A 25 -2.69 -1.65 6.60
CA LYS A 25 -1.58 -2.38 6.00
C LYS A 25 -2.03 -3.77 5.61
N ALA A 26 -1.82 -4.13 4.36
CA ALA A 26 -2.02 -5.47 3.85
C ALA A 26 -0.68 -6.07 3.43
N THR A 27 -0.48 -7.35 3.73
CA THR A 27 0.73 -8.10 3.40
C THR A 27 0.38 -9.43 2.74
N GLY A 28 1.27 -9.93 1.91
CA GLY A 28 1.18 -11.26 1.32
C GLY A 28 2.56 -11.90 1.27
N GLU A 29 2.62 -13.20 1.48
CA GLU A 29 3.85 -14.00 1.36
C GLU A 29 3.63 -15.09 0.32
N GLY A 30 4.57 -15.16 -0.61
CA GLY A 30 4.67 -16.17 -1.64
C GLY A 30 5.86 -17.10 -1.41
N ASP A 31 6.16 -17.94 -2.40
CA ASP A 31 7.29 -18.86 -2.39
C ASP A 31 8.62 -18.09 -2.42
N LEU A 32 8.72 -17.08 -3.30
CA LEU A 32 9.95 -16.30 -3.51
C LEU A 32 9.74 -14.78 -3.44
N TRP A 33 8.57 -14.35 -2.95
CA TRP A 33 8.21 -12.95 -2.92
C TRP A 33 7.47 -12.58 -1.64
N LYS A 34 7.77 -11.39 -1.12
CA LYS A 34 6.97 -10.72 -0.10
C LYS A 34 6.31 -9.49 -0.70
N VAL A 35 5.09 -9.23 -0.28
CA VAL A 35 4.25 -8.16 -0.81
C VAL A 35 3.75 -7.34 0.36
N HIS A 36 3.79 -6.02 0.23
CA HIS A 36 3.14 -5.13 1.17
C HIS A 36 2.43 -4.00 0.42
N TYR A 37 1.28 -3.60 0.94
CA TYR A 37 0.49 -2.52 0.41
C TYR A 37 -0.17 -1.75 1.55
N ILE A 38 -0.17 -0.43 1.45
CA ILE A 38 -0.56 0.48 2.53
C ILE A 38 -1.57 1.47 1.97
N TYR A 39 -2.71 1.56 2.65
CA TYR A 39 -3.68 2.64 2.51
C TYR A 39 -3.53 3.60 3.67
N GLU A 40 -3.35 4.89 3.37
CA GLU A 40 -3.44 5.96 4.36
C GLU A 40 -4.68 6.79 4.01
N VAL A 41 -5.70 6.67 4.86
CA VAL A 41 -7.01 7.27 4.67
C VAL A 41 -7.09 8.52 5.53
N THR A 42 -7.45 9.64 4.91
CA THR A 42 -7.83 10.89 5.58
C THR A 42 -9.28 11.22 5.24
N GLU A 43 -9.82 12.31 5.80
CA GLU A 43 -11.19 12.74 5.48
C GLU A 43 -11.40 13.06 3.98
N GLU A 44 -10.35 13.53 3.29
CA GLU A 44 -10.45 14.04 1.92
C GLU A 44 -9.72 13.15 0.90
N GLU A 45 -8.71 12.41 1.34
CA GLU A 45 -7.76 11.74 0.45
C GLU A 45 -7.45 10.32 0.91
N LEU A 46 -7.27 9.43 -0.07
CA LEU A 46 -6.69 8.11 0.10
C LEU A 46 -5.33 8.08 -0.59
N TYR A 47 -4.29 7.83 0.20
CA TYR A 47 -2.93 7.59 -0.29
C TYR A 47 -2.65 6.09 -0.33
N LYS A 48 -2.07 5.64 -1.42
CA LYS A 48 -1.77 4.23 -1.68
C LYS A 48 -0.29 4.08 -2.01
N ARG A 49 0.39 3.17 -1.34
CA ARG A 49 1.80 2.85 -1.58
C ARG A 49 2.10 1.39 -1.27
N GLY A 50 3.17 0.85 -1.82
CA GLY A 50 3.62 -0.49 -1.48
C GLY A 50 4.69 -0.98 -2.44
N GLY A 51 5.00 -2.26 -2.33
CA GLY A 51 6.03 -2.88 -3.13
C GLY A 51 6.09 -4.39 -2.96
N ILE A 52 6.99 -4.98 -3.74
CA ILE A 52 7.40 -6.38 -3.65
C ILE A 52 8.88 -6.49 -3.29
N GLU A 53 9.22 -7.56 -2.61
CA GLU A 53 10.59 -7.93 -2.26
C GLU A 53 10.85 -9.37 -2.68
N TYR A 54 11.85 -9.56 -3.54
CA TYR A 54 12.31 -10.88 -3.96
C TYR A 54 13.14 -11.54 -2.87
N THR A 55 12.84 -12.79 -2.54
CA THR A 55 13.53 -13.56 -1.50
C THR A 55 14.26 -14.79 -2.03
N GLY A 56 14.37 -14.93 -3.36
CA GLY A 56 15.16 -16.00 -3.96
C GLY A 56 16.64 -15.69 -4.04
N ASP A 57 17.44 -16.75 -4.19
CA ASP A 57 18.91 -16.66 -4.22
C ASP A 57 19.47 -16.30 -5.61
N GLU A 58 18.62 -16.32 -6.66
CA GLU A 58 19.05 -16.07 -8.03
C GLU A 58 19.04 -14.58 -8.39
N GLU A 59 19.91 -14.19 -9.31
CA GLU A 59 19.90 -12.81 -9.82
C GLU A 59 18.59 -12.53 -10.58
N LEU A 60 17.88 -11.49 -10.14
CA LEU A 60 16.65 -11.03 -10.76
C LEU A 60 16.97 -10.14 -11.96
N LEU A 61 16.73 -10.65 -13.17
CA LEU A 61 17.05 -9.95 -14.42
C LEU A 61 15.91 -9.05 -14.89
N TYR A 62 14.67 -9.46 -14.63
CA TYR A 62 13.47 -8.79 -15.08
C TYR A 62 12.27 -9.20 -14.24
N VAL A 63 11.36 -8.27 -14.03
CA VAL A 63 10.12 -8.49 -13.28
C VAL A 63 9.00 -7.64 -13.86
N THR A 64 7.82 -8.23 -13.96
CA THR A 64 6.56 -7.53 -14.17
C THR A 64 5.63 -7.88 -13.03
N TYR A 65 4.83 -6.91 -12.60
CA TYR A 65 3.84 -7.12 -11.56
C TYR A 65 2.52 -6.47 -11.94
N SER A 66 1.43 -7.03 -11.42
CA SER A 66 0.07 -6.50 -11.53
C SER A 66 -0.66 -6.69 -10.20
N LEU A 67 -0.82 -5.60 -9.46
CA LEU A 67 -1.63 -5.55 -8.25
C LEU A 67 -3.08 -5.29 -8.63
N VAL A 68 -3.93 -6.27 -8.34
CA VAL A 68 -5.36 -6.22 -8.62
C VAL A 68 -6.11 -5.96 -7.32
N THR A 69 -6.94 -4.93 -7.33
CA THR A 69 -7.83 -4.53 -6.23
C THR A 69 -9.25 -4.37 -6.77
N ASP A 70 -10.24 -4.30 -5.88
CA ASP A 70 -11.63 -4.03 -6.28
C ASP A 70 -11.80 -2.65 -6.97
N GLU A 71 -10.86 -1.74 -6.75
CA GLU A 71 -10.84 -0.40 -7.34
C GLU A 71 -10.13 -0.34 -8.70
N GLY A 72 -9.45 -1.41 -9.10
CA GLY A 72 -8.71 -1.51 -10.36
C GLY A 72 -7.33 -2.15 -10.23
N GLU A 73 -6.56 -2.01 -11.30
CA GLU A 73 -5.26 -2.65 -11.47
C GLU A 73 -4.11 -1.62 -11.45
N ARG A 74 -3.03 -1.94 -10.75
CA ARG A 74 -1.76 -1.22 -10.82
C ARG A 74 -0.66 -2.18 -11.26
N SER A 75 -0.14 -1.98 -12.46
CA SER A 75 0.92 -2.80 -13.03
C SER A 75 2.19 -2.01 -13.32
N GLY A 76 3.30 -2.74 -13.46
CA GLY A 76 4.58 -2.17 -13.79
C GLY A 76 5.60 -3.24 -14.19
N GLU A 77 6.69 -2.78 -14.79
CA GLU A 77 7.82 -3.60 -15.18
C GLU A 77 9.14 -2.97 -14.72
N ARG A 78 10.10 -3.80 -14.34
CA ARG A 78 11.44 -3.37 -13.92
C ARG A 78 12.52 -4.34 -14.40
N LYS A 79 13.66 -3.74 -14.75
CA LYS A 79 14.96 -4.41 -14.81
C LYS A 79 15.70 -4.01 -13.53
N PRO A 80 15.78 -4.87 -12.52
CA PRO A 80 16.43 -4.54 -11.26
C PRO A 80 17.90 -4.18 -11.49
N GLN A 81 18.42 -3.29 -10.65
CA GLN A 81 19.87 -3.09 -10.54
C GLN A 81 20.52 -4.32 -9.88
N GLU A 82 21.84 -4.43 -9.98
CA GLU A 82 22.59 -5.51 -9.33
C GLU A 82 22.26 -5.54 -7.82
N ASN A 83 21.86 -6.72 -7.31
CA ASN A 83 21.42 -6.95 -5.93
C ASN A 83 20.15 -6.20 -5.49
N GLN A 84 19.40 -5.59 -6.41
CA GLN A 84 18.11 -4.97 -6.09
C GLN A 84 17.02 -6.05 -5.96
N THR A 85 16.57 -6.31 -4.75
CA THR A 85 15.48 -7.26 -4.47
C THR A 85 14.13 -6.58 -4.24
N ALA A 86 14.14 -5.32 -3.78
CA ALA A 86 12.93 -4.55 -3.50
C ALA A 86 12.51 -3.65 -4.66
N ILE A 87 11.22 -3.71 -5.01
CA ILE A 87 10.59 -2.92 -6.08
C ILE A 87 9.40 -2.18 -5.49
N ASP A 88 9.47 -0.85 -5.50
CA ASP A 88 8.40 0.05 -5.07
C ASP A 88 7.41 0.29 -6.22
N PHE A 89 6.11 0.25 -5.91
CA PHE A 89 5.04 0.52 -6.87
C PHE A 89 4.87 2.02 -7.15
N GLY A 90 5.41 2.88 -6.30
CA GLY A 90 5.19 4.31 -6.20
C GLY A 90 4.07 4.65 -5.22
N ALA A 91 3.93 5.95 -4.93
CA ALA A 91 2.76 6.49 -4.23
C ALA A 91 1.72 7.02 -5.22
N SER A 92 0.44 6.87 -4.91
CA SER A 92 -0.67 7.49 -5.64
C SER A 92 -1.72 7.99 -4.66
N SER A 93 -2.36 9.12 -4.94
CA SER A 93 -3.49 9.63 -4.15
C SER A 93 -4.78 9.68 -4.97
N SER A 94 -5.91 9.61 -4.28
CA SER A 94 -7.23 9.85 -4.86
C SER A 94 -8.12 10.61 -3.88
N ASN A 95 -8.88 11.58 -4.38
CA ASN A 95 -9.80 12.42 -3.59
C ASN A 95 -11.16 11.73 -3.35
N ASN A 96 -11.15 10.40 -3.28
CA ASN A 96 -12.33 9.57 -3.05
C ASN A 96 -11.98 8.47 -2.03
N PRO A 97 -11.68 8.86 -0.78
CA PRO A 97 -11.43 7.88 0.27
C PRO A 97 -12.67 7.01 0.53
N PRO A 98 -12.48 5.80 1.07
CA PRO A 98 -13.59 4.94 1.47
C PRO A 98 -14.47 5.64 2.51
N ARG A 99 -15.79 5.43 2.44
CA ARG A 99 -16.75 6.04 3.40
C ARG A 99 -16.61 5.48 4.81
N VAL A 100 -16.24 4.20 4.91
CA VAL A 100 -15.92 3.51 6.15
C VAL A 100 -14.65 2.69 5.97
N ILE A 101 -13.85 2.60 7.01
CA ILE A 101 -12.54 1.93 6.99
C ILE A 101 -12.67 0.44 6.71
N ASP A 102 -13.75 -0.18 7.17
CA ASP A 102 -14.08 -1.58 6.88
C ASP A 102 -14.15 -1.86 5.37
N ASP A 103 -14.61 -0.91 4.55
CA ASP A 103 -14.65 -1.09 3.09
C ASP A 103 -13.23 -1.20 2.51
N ALA A 104 -12.28 -0.41 3.02
CA ALA A 104 -10.89 -0.52 2.61
C ALA A 104 -10.25 -1.83 3.11
N ILE A 105 -10.59 -2.28 4.32
CA ILE A 105 -10.12 -3.57 4.84
C ILE A 105 -10.63 -4.72 3.97
N ILE A 106 -11.91 -4.70 3.60
CA ILE A 106 -12.52 -5.71 2.73
C ILE A 106 -11.84 -5.69 1.35
N SER A 107 -11.72 -4.51 0.72
CA SER A 107 -11.07 -4.34 -0.58
C SER A 107 -9.63 -4.89 -0.57
N LEU A 108 -8.84 -4.57 0.46
CA LEU A 108 -7.47 -5.06 0.59
C LEU A 108 -7.36 -6.57 0.86
N ASN A 109 -8.35 -7.18 1.50
CA ASN A 109 -8.40 -8.63 1.71
C ASN A 109 -8.82 -9.42 0.46
N HIS A 110 -9.44 -8.77 -0.53
CA HIS A 110 -9.70 -9.35 -1.85
C HIS A 110 -8.56 -9.10 -2.84
N ALA A 111 -7.66 -8.17 -2.52
CA ALA A 111 -6.55 -7.83 -3.39
C ALA A 111 -5.56 -8.98 -3.54
N TYR A 112 -4.96 -9.08 -4.71
CA TYR A 112 -3.86 -9.99 -4.99
C TYR A 112 -2.87 -9.33 -5.94
N ILE A 113 -1.65 -9.86 -5.97
CA ILE A 113 -0.65 -9.47 -6.96
C ILE A 113 -0.25 -10.67 -7.80
N GLU A 114 -0.12 -10.45 -9.09
CA GLU A 114 0.49 -11.39 -10.03
C GLU A 114 1.89 -10.88 -10.36
N ILE A 115 2.90 -11.73 -10.20
CA ILE A 115 4.31 -11.40 -10.42
C ILE A 115 4.85 -12.39 -11.43
N LYS A 116 5.51 -11.88 -12.48
CA LYS A 116 6.28 -12.69 -13.43
C LYS A 116 7.70 -12.19 -13.43
N TRP A 117 8.67 -13.10 -13.35
CA TRP A 117 10.07 -12.71 -13.31
C TRP A 117 10.95 -13.67 -14.08
N ARG A 118 12.14 -13.18 -14.40
CA ARG A 118 13.18 -13.93 -15.10
C ARG A 118 14.48 -13.86 -14.33
N THR A 119 15.12 -15.01 -14.20
CA THR A 119 16.47 -15.16 -13.68
C THR A 119 17.39 -15.71 -14.77
N ASN A 120 18.63 -16.04 -14.42
CA ASN A 120 19.55 -16.72 -15.33
C ASN A 120 19.13 -18.17 -15.64
N THR A 121 18.26 -18.79 -14.84
CA THR A 121 17.88 -20.20 -15.00
C THR A 121 16.50 -20.40 -15.64
N GLY A 122 15.63 -19.38 -15.62
CA GLY A 122 14.33 -19.48 -16.27
C GLY A 122 13.41 -18.27 -16.10
N GLU A 123 12.17 -18.46 -16.53
CA GLU A 123 11.03 -17.55 -16.35
C GLU A 123 10.00 -18.21 -15.44
N TYR A 124 9.41 -17.42 -14.54
CA TYR A 124 8.54 -17.88 -13.47
C TYR A 124 7.36 -16.94 -13.29
N GLU A 125 6.29 -17.45 -12.68
CA GLU A 125 5.13 -16.65 -12.30
C GLU A 125 4.56 -17.11 -10.94
N GLU A 126 3.99 -16.15 -10.22
CA GLU A 126 3.38 -16.37 -8.92
C GLU A 126 2.18 -15.42 -8.72
N LYS A 127 1.17 -15.88 -7.98
CA LYS A 127 0.03 -15.08 -7.53
C LYS A 127 -0.08 -15.10 -6.02
N ILE A 128 -0.06 -13.92 -5.39
CA ILE A 128 -0.04 -13.77 -3.93
C ILE A 128 -1.25 -12.95 -3.50
N ASN A 129 -2.10 -13.54 -2.65
CA ASN A 129 -3.22 -12.81 -2.05
C ASN A 129 -2.73 -11.94 -0.90
N LEU A 130 -3.27 -10.74 -0.78
CA LEU A 130 -3.00 -9.84 0.33
C LEU A 130 -3.98 -10.08 1.47
N LYS A 131 -3.52 -9.81 2.69
CA LYS A 131 -4.35 -9.82 3.91
C LYS A 131 -4.02 -8.64 4.78
N VAL A 132 -5.04 -7.97 5.29
CA VAL A 132 -4.91 -6.92 6.29
C VAL A 132 -4.57 -7.56 7.65
N ASN A 133 -3.60 -6.97 8.35
CA ASN A 133 -3.17 -7.40 9.68
C ASN A 133 -3.88 -6.65 10.81
#